data_AF-A0A0Q6X6E0-F1
#
_entry.id   AF-A0A0Q6X6E0-F1
#
_cell.length_a   1.000
_cell.length_b   1.000
_cell.length_c   1.000
_cell.angle_alpha   90.00
_cell.angle_beta   90.00
_cell.angle_gamma   90.00
#
_symmetry.space_group_name_H-M   'P 1'
#
loop_
_entity.id
_entity.type
_entity.pdbx_description
1 polymer ?
#
loop_
_entity_poly.entity_id
_entity_poly.type
_entity_poly.pdbx_seq_one_letter_code
_entity_poly.pdbx_strand_id
1 'polypeptide(L)'
;MLIGRFIVAMSAMLSVGFIAVPTFLSRPMRGQLSSVGGFAECVLVGLLISIVCSWPWLVAYSRARDRGRQAGAIAFSSVSVACAALLMEPISKAPAEGIGYCVLIYVLGMWVSAPLILRIRAKS
;
A
#
# COMPACT_ATOMS: atom_id res chain seq x y z
N MET A 1 2.08 -2.48 23.32
CA MET A 1 2.42 -3.36 22.19
C MET A 1 1.27 -3.52 21.21
N LEU A 2 0.03 -3.72 21.66
CA LEU A 2 -1.16 -3.81 20.78
C LEU A 2 -1.40 -2.56 19.91
N ILE A 3 -1.19 -1.36 20.45
CA ILE A 3 -1.43 -0.08 19.76
C ILE A 3 -0.57 0.06 18.49
N GLY A 4 0.73 -0.27 18.55
CA GLY A 4 1.61 -0.15 17.37
C GLY A 4 1.19 -1.07 16.23
N ARG A 5 0.82 -2.32 16.55
CA ARG A 5 0.33 -3.30 15.56
C ARG A 5 -1.02 -2.86 14.96
N PHE A 6 -1.91 -2.29 15.78
CA PHE A 6 -3.17 -1.75 15.33
C PHE A 6 -2.99 -0.58 14.35
N ILE A 7 -2.08 0.35 14.66
CA ILE A 7 -1.75 1.47 13.76
C ILE A 7 -1.21 0.95 12.42
N VAL A 8 -0.26 0.02 12.43
CA VAL A 8 0.30 -0.56 11.18
C VAL A 8 -0.79 -1.25 10.35
N ALA A 9 -1.67 -2.02 10.99
CA ALA A 9 -2.77 -2.71 10.31
C ALA A 9 -3.76 -1.72 9.68
N MET A 10 -4.17 -0.69 10.42
CA MET A 10 -5.06 0.35 9.90
C MET A 10 -4.41 1.14 8.76
N SER A 11 -3.11 1.48 8.88
CA SER A 11 -2.38 2.14 7.80
C SER A 11 -2.26 1.29 6.54
N ALA A 12 -2.07 -0.03 6.68
CA ALA A 12 -2.08 -0.95 5.55
C ALA A 12 -3.46 -0.93 4.86
N MET A 13 -4.55 -1.08 5.62
CA MET A 13 -5.91 -1.08 5.08
C MET A 13 -6.26 0.25 4.39
N LEU A 14 -5.88 1.39 5.00
CA LEU A 14 -6.09 2.72 4.42
C LEU A 14 -5.30 2.90 3.13
N SER A 15 -4.02 2.50 3.11
CA SER A 15 -3.16 2.61 1.93
C SER A 15 -3.69 1.78 0.77
N VAL A 16 -4.13 0.55 1.05
CA VAL A 16 -4.80 -0.30 0.06
C VAL A 16 -6.08 0.35 -0.43
N GLY A 17 -6.90 0.91 0.47
CA GLY A 17 -8.12 1.65 0.09
C GLY A 17 -7.84 2.83 -0.85
N PHE A 18 -6.84 3.66 -0.53
CA PHE A 18 -6.46 4.81 -1.34
C PHE A 18 -5.99 4.47 -2.74
N ILE A 19 -5.49 3.25 -2.96
CA ILE A 19 -4.98 2.82 -4.26
C ILE A 19 -6.02 1.98 -5.00
N ALA A 20 -6.61 1.00 -4.33
CA ALA A 20 -7.56 0.07 -4.92
C ALA A 20 -8.85 0.79 -5.34
N VAL A 21 -9.42 1.64 -4.49
CA VAL A 21 -10.71 2.31 -4.78
C VAL A 21 -10.66 3.15 -6.06
N PRO A 22 -9.72 4.09 -6.25
CA PRO A 22 -9.66 4.85 -7.49
C PRO A 22 -9.24 3.99 -8.69
N THR A 23 -8.44 2.94 -8.49
CA THR A 23 -8.09 1.99 -9.56
C THR A 23 -9.32 1.24 -10.08
N PHE A 24 -10.15 0.68 -9.19
CA PHE A 24 -11.39 -0.04 -9.56
C PHE A 24 -12.47 0.90 -10.11
N LEU A 25 -12.52 2.15 -9.63
CA LEU A 25 -13.48 3.15 -10.10
C LEU A 25 -13.04 3.87 -11.38
N SER A 26 -11.80 3.68 -11.83
CA SER A 26 -11.28 4.29 -13.04
C SER A 26 -12.01 3.81 -14.31
N ARG A 27 -12.19 4.71 -15.28
CA ARG A 27 -12.93 4.46 -16.54
C ARG A 27 -12.45 3.21 -17.32
N PRO A 28 -11.15 2.96 -17.52
CA PRO A 28 -10.71 1.80 -18.29
C PRO A 28 -10.97 0.47 -17.56
N MET A 29 -10.77 0.42 -16.24
CA MET A 29 -11.10 -0.77 -15.45
C MET A 29 -12.60 -1.04 -15.43
N ARG A 30 -13.47 -0.01 -15.38
CA ARG A 30 -14.92 -0.21 -15.55
C ARG A 30 -15.28 -0.92 -16.86
N GLY A 31 -14.58 -0.59 -17.94
CA GLY A 31 -14.75 -1.23 -19.24
C GLY A 31 -14.34 -2.72 -19.22
N GLN A 32 -13.20 -3.05 -18.60
CA GLN A 32 -12.71 -4.43 -18.49
C GLN A 32 -13.54 -5.28 -17.52
N LEU A 33 -13.96 -4.73 -16.37
CA LEU A 33 -14.82 -5.39 -15.38
C LEU A 33 -16.19 -5.78 -15.92
N SER A 34 -16.67 -5.12 -16.97
CA SER A 34 -17.97 -5.42 -17.60
C SER A 34 -17.95 -6.76 -18.36
N SER A 35 -16.76 -7.34 -18.59
CA SER A 35 -16.61 -8.69 -19.14
C SER A 35 -16.37 -9.70 -18.01
N VAL A 36 -17.12 -10.82 -18.01
CA VAL A 36 -17.01 -11.87 -16.98
C VAL A 36 -15.58 -12.44 -16.88
N GLY A 37 -14.84 -12.49 -18.00
CA GLY A 37 -13.43 -12.89 -18.03
C GLY A 37 -12.47 -11.84 -17.45
N GLY A 38 -12.70 -10.56 -17.74
CA GLY A 38 -11.85 -9.46 -17.26
C GLY A 38 -11.92 -9.24 -15.75
N PHE A 39 -13.05 -9.52 -15.11
CA PHE A 39 -13.17 -9.42 -13.65
C PHE A 39 -12.26 -10.43 -12.92
N ALA A 40 -12.30 -11.70 -13.32
CA ALA A 40 -11.51 -12.75 -12.69
C ALA A 40 -10.00 -12.52 -12.85
N GLU A 41 -9.55 -12.11 -14.04
CA GLU A 41 -8.16 -11.75 -14.29
C GLU A 41 -7.72 -10.53 -13.46
N CYS A 42 -8.54 -9.47 -13.40
CA CYS A 42 -8.26 -8.30 -12.56
C CYS A 42 -8.14 -8.66 -11.07
N VAL A 43 -9.03 -9.53 -10.56
CA VAL A 43 -8.97 -9.99 -9.16
C VAL A 43 -7.74 -10.84 -8.90
N LEU A 44 -7.38 -11.75 -9.81
CA LEU A 44 -6.20 -12.61 -9.68
C LEU A 44 -4.90 -11.80 -9.69
N VAL A 45 -4.76 -10.87 -10.65
CA VAL A 45 -3.61 -9.97 -10.74
C VAL A 45 -3.56 -9.05 -9.52
N GLY A 46 -4.70 -8.53 -9.08
CA GLY A 46 -4.81 -7.72 -7.86
C GLY A 46 -4.39 -8.48 -6.61
N LEU A 47 -4.75 -9.76 -6.49
CA LEU A 47 -4.33 -10.64 -5.40
C LEU A 47 -2.82 -10.90 -5.41
N LEU A 48 -2.25 -11.23 -6.58
CA LEU A 48 -0.81 -11.49 -6.72
C LEU A 48 0.02 -10.24 -6.37
N ILE A 49 -0.37 -9.08 -6.88
CA ILE A 49 0.28 -7.81 -6.55
C ILE A 49 0.13 -7.54 -5.06
N SER A 50 -1.07 -7.74 -4.48
CA SER A 50 -1.30 -7.51 -3.05
C SER A 50 -0.41 -8.37 -2.17
N ILE A 51 -0.21 -9.65 -2.50
CA ILE A 51 0.66 -10.56 -1.73
C ILE A 51 2.10 -10.08 -1.74
N VAL A 52 2.64 -9.75 -2.93
CA VAL A 52 4.04 -9.30 -3.06
C VAL A 52 4.24 -7.92 -2.42
N CYS A 53 3.26 -7.03 -2.55
CA CYS A 53 3.35 -5.66 -2.05
C CYS A 53 3.12 -5.55 -0.54
N SER A 54 2.44 -6.50 0.09
CA SER A 54 2.17 -6.46 1.53
C SER A 54 3.39 -6.76 2.41
N TRP A 55 4.48 -7.27 1.82
CA TRP A 55 5.68 -7.69 2.56
C TRP A 55 6.26 -6.62 3.50
N PRO A 56 6.46 -5.35 3.07
CA PRO A 56 6.94 -4.28 3.94
C PRO A 56 6.05 -4.03 5.16
N TRP A 57 4.72 -4.13 5.02
CA TRP A 57 3.78 -3.97 6.13
C TRP A 57 3.81 -5.15 7.09
N LEU A 58 4.01 -6.38 6.61
CA LEU A 58 4.22 -7.55 7.48
C LEU A 58 5.48 -7.38 8.34
N VAL A 59 6.57 -6.87 7.74
CA VAL A 59 7.80 -6.56 8.48
C VAL A 59 7.57 -5.42 9.47
N ALA A 60 6.87 -4.35 9.10
CA ALA A 60 6.51 -3.26 10.03
C ALA A 60 5.65 -3.78 11.19
N TYR A 61 4.68 -4.65 10.91
CA TYR A 61 3.77 -5.21 11.90
C TYR A 61 4.49 -6.09 12.92
N SER A 62 5.43 -6.93 12.46
CA SER A 62 6.28 -7.72 13.37
C SER A 62 7.17 -6.82 14.24
N ARG A 63 7.78 -5.77 13.67
CA ARG A 63 8.63 -4.81 14.42
C ARG A 63 7.85 -3.93 15.39
N ALA A 64 6.56 -3.69 15.15
CA ALA A 64 5.70 -2.95 16.06
C ALA A 64 5.43 -3.67 17.39
N ARG A 65 5.80 -4.96 17.51
CA ARG A 65 5.77 -5.71 18.77
C ARG A 65 6.84 -5.22 19.76
N ASP A 66 8.02 -4.82 19.27
CA ASP A 66 9.14 -4.43 20.12
C ASP A 66 9.12 -2.92 20.41
N ARG A 67 9.08 -2.51 21.69
CA ARG A 67 9.06 -1.08 22.08
C ARG A 67 10.17 -0.25 21.42
N GLY A 68 11.40 -0.78 21.36
CA GLY A 68 12.55 -0.09 20.76
C GLY A 68 12.48 0.06 19.23
N ARG A 69 11.62 -0.70 18.54
CA ARG A 69 11.45 -0.67 17.07
C ARG A 69 10.08 -0.16 16.64
N GLN A 70 9.19 0.10 17.60
CA GLN A 70 7.82 0.54 17.38
C GLN A 70 7.77 1.90 16.66
N ALA A 71 8.68 2.82 16.98
CA ALA A 71 8.74 4.14 16.35
C ALA A 71 8.98 4.04 14.82
N GLY A 72 9.93 3.21 14.38
CA GLY A 72 10.19 2.99 12.96
C GLY A 72 9.01 2.34 12.23
N ALA A 73 8.31 1.40 12.88
CA ALA A 73 7.11 0.78 12.30
C ALA A 73 5.95 1.77 12.13
N ILE A 74 5.73 2.66 13.11
CA ILE A 74 4.70 3.70 13.03
C ILE A 74 5.08 4.73 11.95
N ALA A 75 6.33 5.21 11.94
CA ALA A 75 6.79 6.18 10.94
C ALA A 75 6.64 5.64 9.51
N PHE A 76 7.03 4.39 9.28
CA PHE A 76 6.83 3.73 7.99
C PHE A 76 5.35 3.66 7.60
N SER A 77 4.49 3.31 8.54
CA SER A 77 3.05 3.21 8.33
C SER A 77 2.42 4.56 7.97
N SER A 78 2.82 5.64 8.67
CA SER A 78 2.38 7.00 8.36
C SER A 78 2.84 7.47 6.98
N VAL A 79 4.11 7.23 6.64
CA VAL A 79 4.65 7.57 5.31
C VAL A 79 3.91 6.78 4.22
N SER A 80 3.59 5.52 4.47
CA SER A 80 2.85 4.68 3.51
C SER A 80 1.48 5.24 3.17
N VAL A 81 0.75 5.75 4.17
CA VAL A 81 -0.57 6.36 3.99
C VAL A 81 -0.43 7.71 3.28
N ALA A 82 0.56 8.52 3.66
CA ALA A 82 0.80 9.82 3.01
C ALA A 82 1.13 9.64 1.53
N CYS A 83 2.02 8.71 1.18
CA CYS A 83 2.32 8.40 -0.22
C CYS A 83 1.09 7.88 -0.98
N ALA A 84 0.26 7.03 -0.36
CA ALA A 84 -0.96 6.53 -1.00
C ALA A 84 -1.97 7.67 -1.23
N ALA A 85 -2.14 8.57 -0.27
CA ALA A 85 -3.01 9.73 -0.39
C ALA A 85 -2.55 10.71 -1.48
N LEU A 86 -1.23 10.97 -1.58
CA LEU A 86 -0.67 11.81 -2.63
C LEU A 86 -0.86 11.22 -4.03
N LEU A 87 -0.87 9.89 -4.15
CA LEU A 87 -1.08 9.20 -5.42
C LEU A 87 -2.56 8.98 -5.77
N MET A 88 -3.49 9.23 -4.85
CA MET A 88 -4.92 9.06 -5.09
C MET A 88 -5.42 9.93 -6.26
N GLU A 89 -5.05 11.21 -6.26
CA GLU A 89 -5.44 12.15 -7.32
C GLU A 89 -4.88 11.76 -8.70
N PRO A 90 -3.56 11.52 -8.88
CA PRO A 90 -3.04 11.12 -10.18
C PRO A 90 -3.60 9.77 -10.64
N ILE A 91 -3.83 8.80 -9.76
CA ILE A 91 -4.49 7.53 -10.11
C ILE A 91 -5.91 7.77 -10.64
N SER A 92 -6.67 8.68 -10.01
CA SER A 92 -8.06 8.96 -10.40
C SER A 92 -8.19 9.65 -11.77
N LYS A 93 -7.16 10.39 -12.20
CA LYS A 93 -7.16 11.19 -13.43
C LYS A 93 -6.32 10.57 -14.55
N ALA A 94 -5.49 9.58 -14.25
CA ALA A 94 -4.58 8.96 -15.22
C ALA A 94 -5.33 8.12 -16.28
N PRO A 95 -4.81 8.07 -17.52
CA PRO A 95 -5.21 7.05 -18.49
C PRO A 95 -4.82 5.64 -18.00
N ALA A 96 -5.37 4.59 -18.62
CA ALA A 96 -5.21 3.19 -18.17
C ALA A 96 -3.76 2.78 -17.88
N GLU A 97 -2.85 3.15 -18.78
CA GLU A 97 -1.41 2.88 -18.66
C GLU A 97 -0.79 3.65 -17.49
N GLY A 98 -1.24 4.88 -17.25
CA GLY A 98 -0.78 5.75 -16.17
C GLY A 98 -1.12 5.24 -14.77
N ILE A 99 -2.22 4.50 -14.61
CA ILE A 99 -2.62 3.88 -13.33
C ILE A 99 -1.57 2.84 -12.92
N GLY A 100 -1.17 1.98 -13.86
CA GLY A 100 -0.14 0.97 -13.62
C GLY A 100 1.18 1.57 -13.15
N TYR A 101 1.63 2.66 -13.78
CA TYR A 101 2.85 3.37 -13.37
C TYR A 101 2.73 3.99 -11.97
N CYS A 102 1.58 4.59 -11.62
CA CYS A 102 1.38 5.17 -10.29
C CYS A 102 1.43 4.09 -9.18
N VAL A 103 0.77 2.95 -9.42
CA VAL A 103 0.81 1.80 -8.50
C VAL A 103 2.23 1.26 -8.38
N LEU A 104 2.96 1.13 -9.50
CA LEU A 104 4.33 0.61 -9.50
C LEU A 104 5.29 1.55 -8.77
N ILE A 105 5.18 2.88 -8.98
CA ILE A 105 5.96 3.89 -8.25
C ILE A 105 5.67 3.82 -6.75
N TYR A 106 4.40 3.67 -6.36
CA TYR A 106 4.02 3.49 -4.97
C TYR A 106 4.72 2.27 -4.35
N VAL A 107 4.59 1.11 -4.99
CA VAL A 107 5.16 -0.15 -4.50
C VAL A 107 6.68 -0.06 -4.38
N LEU A 108 7.36 0.47 -5.39
CA LEU A 108 8.81 0.68 -5.35
C LEU A 108 9.21 1.65 -4.22
N GLY A 109 8.48 2.75 -4.07
CA GLY A 109 8.71 3.71 -2.98
C GLY A 109 8.57 3.05 -1.61
N MET A 110 7.57 2.18 -1.44
CA MET A 110 7.37 1.40 -0.22
C MET A 110 8.50 0.41 0.03
N TRP A 111 8.97 -0.27 -1.01
CA TRP A 111 10.09 -1.22 -0.91
C TRP A 111 11.42 -0.53 -0.59
N VAL A 112 11.67 0.66 -1.12
CA VAL A 112 12.89 1.44 -0.86
C VAL A 112 12.84 2.10 0.51
N SER A 113 11.69 2.65 0.90
CA SER A 113 11.53 3.34 2.19
C SER A 113 11.49 2.36 3.37
N ALA A 114 11.00 1.13 3.19
CA ALA A 114 10.93 0.13 4.25
C ALA A 114 12.27 -0.15 4.95
N PRO A 115 13.37 -0.54 4.26
CA PRO A 115 14.65 -0.79 4.92
C PRO A 115 15.26 0.47 5.55
N LEU A 116 14.94 1.67 5.04
CA LEU A 116 15.44 2.94 5.57
C LEU A 116 14.72 3.30 6.88
N ILE A 117 13.39 3.35 6.85
CA ILE A 117 12.57 3.83 7.96
C ILE A 117 12.46 2.78 9.07
N LEU A 118 12.36 1.49 8.72
CA LEU A 118 12.24 0.42 9.73
C LEU A 118 13.54 0.20 10.53
N ARG A 119 14.68 0.77 10.11
CA ARG A 119 15.93 0.77 10.91
C ARG A 119 15.88 1.77 12.06
N ILE A 120 14.97 2.73 12.04
CA ILE A 120 14.81 3.72 13.11
C ILE A 120 14.45 3.00 14.40
N ARG A 121 15.27 3.18 15.42
CA ARG A 121 15.02 2.71 16.78
C ARG A 121 14.77 3.92 17.67
N ALA A 122 13.77 3.81 18.53
CA ALA A 122 13.66 4.75 19.63
C ALA A 122 14.77 4.42 20.63
N LYS A 123 15.63 5.41 20.95
CA LYS A 123 16.47 5.36 22.16
C LYS A 123 15.50 5.55 23.32
N SER A 124 15.11 4.44 23.94
CA SER A 124 14.47 4.41 25.25
C SER A 124 15.51 4.18 26.32
#